data_AF-D0SIQ6-F1
#
_entry.id   AF-D0SIQ6-F1
#
_cell.length_a   1.000
_cell.length_b   1.000
_cell.length_c   1.000
_cell.angle_alpha   90.00
_cell.angle_beta   90.00
_cell.angle_gamma   90.00
#
_symmetry.space_group_name_H-M   'P 1'
#
loop_
_entity.id
_entity.type
_entity.pdbx_description
1 polymer ?
#
loop_
_entity_poly.entity_id
_entity_poly.type
_entity_poly.pdbx_seq_one_letter_code
_entity_poly.pdbx_strand_id
1 'polypeptide(L)' 'MYVCKTLAENNGIQTCVEWVEQLTINDLFGITAAQAAQIGMAASLVIVVAAVFNKLGQLGEKSHD' A
#
# COMPACT_ATOMS: atom_id res chain seq x y z
N MET A 1 5.52 14.37 6.37
CA MET A 1 5.19 15.26 5.23
C MET A 1 3.88 15.94 5.59
N TYR A 2 3.80 17.28 5.52
CA TYR A 2 2.60 18.02 5.90
C TYR A 2 1.86 18.51 4.66
N VAL A 3 0.54 18.34 4.65
CA VAL A 3 -0.33 18.82 3.58
C VAL A 3 -1.30 19.86 4.13
N CYS A 4 -1.66 20.80 3.26
CA CYS A 4 -2.64 21.80 3.62
C CYS A 4 -4.03 21.16 3.68
N LYS A 5 -4.67 21.26 4.84
CA LYS A 5 -6.06 20.82 5.04
C LYS A 5 -7.05 21.95 4.75
N THR A 6 -6.74 23.16 5.21
CA THR A 6 -7.63 24.32 5.08
C THR A 6 -6.90 25.52 4.50
N LEU A 7 -7.38 26.00 3.36
CA LEU A 7 -6.94 27.21 2.69
C LEU A 7 -7.85 28.36 3.13
N ALA A 8 -7.27 29.48 3.56
CA ALA A 8 -8.00 30.72 3.77
C ALA A 8 -7.56 31.73 2.73
N GLU A 9 -8.51 32.47 2.18
CA GLU A 9 -8.25 33.57 1.27
C GLU A 9 -8.27 34.88 2.05
N ASN A 10 -7.13 35.57 2.06
CA ASN A 10 -7.02 36.90 2.66
C ASN A 10 -6.50 37.87 1.60
N ASN A 11 -7.29 38.90 1.29
CA ASN A 11 -6.95 39.92 0.28
C ASN A 11 -6.54 39.33 -1.09
N GLY A 12 -7.24 38.28 -1.54
CA GLY A 12 -6.98 37.62 -2.83
C GLY A 12 -5.75 36.70 -2.85
N ILE A 13 -5.08 36.50 -1.70
CA ILE A 13 -3.97 35.56 -1.54
C ILE A 13 -4.50 34.33 -0.78
N GLN A 14 -4.41 33.16 -1.43
CA GLN A 14 -4.72 31.89 -0.78
C GLN A 14 -3.54 31.44 0.08
N THR A 15 -3.77 31.33 1.37
CA THR A 15 -2.75 30.93 2.36
C THR A 15 -3.26 29.72 3.13
N CYS A 16 -2.40 28.74 3.36
CA CYS A 16 -2.79 27.59 4.16
C CYS A 16 -2.81 27.95 5.65
N VAL A 17 -3.97 27.80 6.30
CA VAL A 17 -4.16 28.11 7.72
C VAL A 17 -4.13 26.87 8.60
N GLU A 18 -4.31 25.69 8.03
CA GLU A 18 -4.27 24.42 8.76
C GLU A 18 -3.42 23.41 8.01
N TRP A 19 -2.28 23.05 8.61
CA TRP A 19 -1.40 22.00 8.13
C TRP A 19 -1.63 20.73 8.94
N VAL A 20 -1.85 19.62 8.26
CA VAL A 20 -1.98 18.32 8.90
C VAL A 20 -0.88 17.39 8.43
N GLU A 21 -0.46 16.51 9.32
CA GLU A 21 0.47 15.46 8.98
C GLU A 21 -0.22 14.48 8.02
N GLN A 22 0.39 14.26 6.86
CA GLN A 22 -0.06 13.23 5.94
C GLN A 22 0.36 11.88 6.50
N LEU A 23 -0.55 11.22 7.21
CA LEU A 23 -0.36 9.85 7.67
C LEU A 23 -0.25 8.95 6.44
N THR A 24 0.91 8.31 6.28
CA THR A 24 1.07 7.26 5.28
C THR A 24 0.66 5.91 5.87
N ILE A 25 0.38 4.91 5.02
CA ILE A 25 0.13 3.52 5.48
C ILE A 25 1.26 3.06 6.42
N ASN A 26 2.48 3.48 6.14
CA ASN A 26 3.65 3.18 6.96
C ASN A 26 3.53 3.74 8.39
N ASP A 27 3.02 4.97 8.56
CA ASP A 27 2.78 5.58 9.88
C ASP A 27 1.66 4.86 10.65
N LEU A 28 0.60 4.45 9.95
CA LEU A 28 -0.52 3.71 10.57
C LEU A 28 -0.10 2.35 11.12
N PHE A 29 0.85 1.68 10.47
CA PHE A 29 1.37 0.40 10.91
C PHE A 29 2.66 0.50 11.74
N GLY A 30 3.15 1.72 12.01
CA GLY A 30 4.40 1.94 12.75
C GLY A 30 5.62 1.29 12.07
N ILE A 31 5.57 1.12 10.75
CA ILE A 31 6.62 0.50 9.95
C ILE A 31 7.37 1.54 9.13
N THR A 32 8.66 1.32 8.91
CA THR A 32 9.44 2.14 7.99
C THR A 32 9.10 1.80 6.54
N ALA A 33 9.38 2.72 5.60
CA ALA A 33 9.20 2.47 4.17
C ALA A 33 10.00 1.26 3.65
N ALA A 34 11.19 1.02 4.22
CA ALA A 34 12.00 -0.16 3.90
C ALA A 34 11.33 -1.46 4.35
N GLN A 35 10.73 -1.47 5.55
CA GLN A 35 9.97 -2.62 6.05
C GLN A 35 8.71 -2.88 5.22
N ALA A 36 7.99 -1.82 4.82
CA ALA A 36 6.82 -1.95 3.95
C ALA A 36 7.16 -2.60 2.61
N ALA A 37 8.30 -2.24 2.00
CA ALA A 37 8.78 -2.88 0.77
C ALA A 37 9.08 -4.38 0.98
N GLN A 38 9.73 -4.75 2.09
CA GLN A 38 10.02 -6.14 2.42
C GLN A 38 8.75 -6.97 2.63
N ILE A 39 7.77 -6.41 3.37
CA ILE A 39 6.47 -7.06 3.60
C ILE A 39 5.73 -7.25 2.27
N GLY A 40 5.73 -6.23 1.39
CA GLY A 40 5.10 -6.31 0.07
C GLY A 40 5.71 -7.40 -0.81
N MET A 41 7.04 -7.54 -0.82
CA MET A 41 7.73 -8.61 -1.55
C MET A 41 7.44 -10.00 -0.97
N ALA A 42 7.40 -10.13 0.36
CA ALA A 42 7.05 -11.40 1.00
C ALA A 42 5.60 -11.82 0.69
N ALA A 43 4.66 -10.88 0.74
CA ALA A 43 3.26 -11.14 0.43
C ALA A 43 3.04 -11.54 -1.04
N SER A 44 3.73 -10.88 -1.98
CA SER A 44 3.61 -11.22 -3.40
C SER A 44 4.13 -12.62 -3.72
N LEU A 45 5.23 -13.05 -3.09
CA LEU A 45 5.75 -14.40 -3.23
C LEU A 45 4.71 -15.46 -2.79
N VAL A 46 4.07 -15.26 -1.64
CA VAL A 46 3.06 -16.19 -1.13
C VAL A 46 1.87 -16.30 -2.10
N ILE A 47 1.39 -15.17 -2.62
CA ILE A 47 0.28 -15.14 -3.58
C ILE A 47 0.65 -15.88 -4.87
N VAL A 48 1.85 -15.62 -5.41
CA VAL A 48 2.33 -16.28 -6.63
C VAL A 48 2.46 -17.79 -6.40
N VAL A 49 3.06 -18.21 -5.30
CA VAL A 49 3.22 -19.62 -4.95
C VAL A 49 1.85 -20.31 -4.81
N ALA A 50 0.91 -19.69 -4.10
CA ALA A 50 -0.45 -20.21 -3.97
C ALA A 50 -1.17 -20.30 -5.33
N ALA A 51 -0.99 -19.32 -6.21
CA ALA A 51 -1.55 -19.36 -7.57
C ALA A 51 -0.95 -20.49 -8.41
N VAL A 52 0.37 -20.70 -8.33
CA VAL A 52 1.06 -21.79 -9.02
C VAL A 52 0.57 -23.14 -8.52
N PHE A 53 0.48 -23.36 -7.21
CA PHE A 53 -0.03 -24.62 -6.65
C PHE A 53 -1.48 -24.89 -7.05
N ASN A 54 -2.35 -23.88 -7.06
CA ASN A 54 -3.72 -24.02 -7.56
C ASN A 54 -3.74 -24.45 -9.03
N LYS A 55 -2.88 -23.88 -9.88
CA LYS A 55 -2.79 -24.28 -11.30
C LYS A 55 -2.22 -25.68 -11.48
N LEU A 56 -1.19 -26.05 -10.72
CA LEU A 56 -0.62 -27.39 -10.76
C LEU A 56 -1.62 -28.45 -10.26
N GLY A 57 -2.40 -28.16 -9.22
CA GLY A 57 -3.48 -29.02 -8.75
C GLY A 57 -4.51 -29.29 -9.85
N GLN A 58 -4.97 -28.23 -10.54
CA GLN A 58 -5.90 -28.36 -11.67
C GLN A 58 -5.32 -29.17 -12.84
N LEU A 59 -4.00 -29.08 -13.09
CA LEU A 59 -3.35 -29.87 -14.13
C LEU A 59 -3.19 -31.34 -13.73
N GLY A 60 -2.89 -31.62 -12.46
CA GLY A 60 -2.80 -32.99 -11.93
C GLY A 60 -4.13 -33.73 -11.94
N GLU A 61 -5.24 -33.05 -11.63
CA GLU A 61 -6.59 -33.63 -11.78
C GLU A 61 -6.90 -33.95 -13.24
N LYS A 62 -6.50 -33.07 -14.17
CA LYS A 62 -6.69 -33.29 -15.61
C LYS A 62 -5.79 -34.35 -16.23
N SER A 63 -4.67 -34.71 -15.61
CA SER A 63 -3.77 -35.74 -16.16
C SER A 63 -4.12 -37.17 -15.72
N HIS A 64 -5.08 -37.33 -14.81
CA HIS A 64 -5.57 -38.62 -14.34
C HIS A 64 -6.86 -39.10 -15.04
N ASP A 65 -7.40 -38.29 -15.97
CA ASP A 65 -8.36 -38.72 -17.02
C ASP A 65 -7.61 -39.07 -18.31
#